data_AF-A0A259KTA8-F1
#
_entry.id   AF-A0A259KTA8-F1
#
_cell.length_a   1.000
_cell.length_b   1.000
_cell.length_c   1.000
_cell.angle_alpha   90.00
_cell.angle_beta   90.00
_cell.angle_gamma   90.00
#
_symmetry.space_group_name_H-M   'P 1'
#
loop_
_entity.id
_entity.type
_entity.pdbx_description
1 polymer ?
#
loop_
_entity_poly.entity_id
_entity_poly.type
_entity_poly.pdbx_seq_one_letter_code
_entity_poly.pdbx_strand_id
1 'polypeptide(L)'
;TIQVEGHVGYYCAGMNQQASIIIHGNAGVGVAENMMSGFVHVLGDASQAAGATAHGGMLRIDGNASARCGISMKGVDIIVKGSIGHMSAFMGQSGNLIVFGDAGEALGDSLYEAKLFVRGSVKSLGADCIEKELRDEHKQLLSEKLAAAGLAGSIDVSEFKRYGSARRLYNFHIDNVDAY
;
A
#
# COMPACT_ATOMS: atom_id res chain seq x y z
N THR A 1 2.06 15.74 17.44
CA THR A 1 1.04 15.43 16.43
C THR A 1 0.61 16.72 15.76
N ILE A 2 0.48 16.71 14.43
CA ILE A 2 -0.01 17.82 13.61
C ILE A 2 -1.42 17.45 13.13
N GLN A 3 -2.36 18.37 13.24
CA GLN A 3 -3.72 18.21 12.73
C GLN A 3 -3.98 19.26 11.67
N VAL A 4 -4.55 18.85 10.54
CA VAL A 4 -4.94 19.72 9.44
C VAL A 4 -6.45 19.64 9.26
N GLU A 5 -7.13 20.74 9.53
CA GLU A 5 -8.57 20.86 9.36
C GLU A 5 -8.89 21.20 7.90
N GLY A 6 -9.43 20.21 7.17
CA GLY A 6 -9.81 20.33 5.76
C GLY A 6 -8.92 19.53 4.80
N HIS A 7 -9.05 19.85 3.51
CA HIS A 7 -8.33 19.17 2.42
C HIS A 7 -6.89 19.65 2.30
N VAL A 8 -6.00 18.76 1.87
CA VAL A 8 -4.59 19.08 1.59
C VAL A 8 -4.24 18.86 0.12
N GLY A 9 -3.28 19.65 -0.36
CA GLY A 9 -2.77 19.59 -1.72
C GLY A 9 -1.78 18.45 -1.97
N TYR A 10 -0.93 18.64 -2.97
CA TYR A 10 0.06 17.64 -3.40
C TYR A 10 1.16 17.42 -2.35
N TYR A 11 1.62 16.18 -2.26
CA TYR A 11 2.78 15.75 -1.46
C TYR A 11 2.70 16.08 0.04
N CYS A 12 1.49 16.27 0.58
CA CYS A 12 1.31 16.46 2.02
C CYS A 12 1.93 15.27 2.79
N ALA A 13 2.65 15.58 3.87
CA ALA A 13 3.42 14.60 4.64
C ALA A 13 4.51 13.85 3.85
N GLY A 14 4.93 14.36 2.69
CA GLY A 14 6.08 13.84 1.96
C GLY A 14 7.36 13.93 2.80
N MET A 15 8.24 12.94 2.67
CA MET A 15 9.49 12.83 3.45
C MET A 15 9.29 12.85 4.97
N ASN A 16 8.08 12.60 5.47
CA ASN A 16 7.81 12.62 6.90
C ASN A 16 8.71 11.64 7.66
N GLN A 17 9.23 12.10 8.79
CA GLN A 17 10.06 11.31 9.68
C GLN A 17 9.60 11.58 11.11
N GLN A 18 9.18 10.52 11.80
CA GLN A 18 8.70 10.50 13.19
C GLN A 18 7.40 11.27 13.49
N ALA A 19 6.98 12.24 12.68
CA ALA A 19 5.77 13.00 12.98
C ALA A 19 4.50 12.16 12.78
N SER A 20 3.50 12.45 13.61
CA SER A 20 2.12 11.98 13.43
C SER A 20 1.28 13.11 12.85
N ILE A 21 0.70 12.90 11.67
CA ILE A 21 -0.08 13.90 10.92
C ILE A 21 -1.48 13.34 10.68
N ILE A 22 -2.50 14.10 11.04
CA ILE A 22 -3.91 13.75 10.85
C ILE A 22 -4.54 14.80 9.93
N ILE A 23 -5.17 14.35 8.85
CA ILE A 23 -5.80 15.20 7.83
C ILE A 23 -7.31 14.96 7.90
N HIS A 24 -8.05 15.96 8.37
CA HIS A 24 -9.50 15.96 8.48
C HIS A 24 -10.15 16.31 7.12
N GLY A 25 -9.80 15.53 6.10
CA GLY A 25 -10.25 15.76 4.73
C GLY A 25 -9.60 14.81 3.73
N ASN A 26 -9.58 15.24 2.48
CA ASN A 26 -8.99 14.51 1.35
C ASN A 26 -7.55 14.96 1.11
N ALA A 27 -6.74 14.10 0.51
CA ALA A 27 -5.36 14.40 0.15
C ALA A 27 -5.12 14.32 -1.36
N GLY A 28 -4.37 15.31 -1.87
CA GLY A 28 -3.91 15.35 -3.26
C GLY A 28 -2.91 14.25 -3.60
N VAL A 29 -2.35 14.34 -4.80
CA VAL A 29 -1.36 13.39 -5.35
C VAL A 29 -0.14 13.29 -4.42
N GLY A 30 0.36 12.06 -4.21
CA GLY A 30 1.64 11.82 -3.54
C GLY A 30 1.63 12.03 -2.02
N VAL A 31 0.47 11.94 -1.35
CA VAL A 31 0.42 12.00 0.13
C VAL A 31 1.36 10.96 0.76
N ALA A 32 2.17 11.38 1.72
CA ALA A 32 3.20 10.55 2.38
C ALA A 32 4.25 9.95 1.42
N GLU A 33 4.45 10.55 0.25
CA GLU A 33 5.52 10.13 -0.66
C GLU A 33 6.89 10.21 0.02
N ASN A 34 7.70 9.17 -0.16
CA ASN A 34 9.06 9.08 0.37
C ASN A 34 9.12 9.26 1.90
N MET A 35 8.04 8.92 2.62
CA MET A 35 8.01 8.94 4.08
C MET A 35 9.04 7.94 4.64
N MET A 36 9.79 8.37 5.64
CA MET A 36 10.83 7.59 6.31
C MET A 36 10.29 6.85 7.54
N SER A 37 9.46 7.52 8.34
CA SER A 37 8.84 6.96 9.55
C SER A 37 7.72 7.88 10.05
N GLY A 38 7.01 7.45 11.10
CA GLY A 38 5.91 8.20 11.70
C GLY A 38 4.54 7.63 11.29
N PHE A 39 3.51 8.46 11.38
CA PHE A 39 2.12 8.09 11.10
C PHE A 39 1.41 9.19 10.33
N VAL A 40 0.73 8.85 9.24
CA VAL A 40 -0.11 9.77 8.46
C VAL A 40 -1.50 9.16 8.35
N HIS A 41 -2.53 9.91 8.75
CA HIS A 41 -3.91 9.47 8.69
C HIS A 41 -4.76 10.45 7.90
N VAL A 42 -5.28 10.00 6.76
CA VAL A 42 -6.25 10.71 5.93
C VAL A 42 -7.65 10.20 6.27
N LEU A 43 -8.52 11.07 6.80
CA LEU A 43 -9.89 10.70 7.15
C LEU A 43 -10.81 10.59 5.93
N GLY A 44 -10.45 11.20 4.80
CA GLY A 44 -11.15 11.09 3.52
C GLY A 44 -10.43 10.22 2.50
N ASP A 45 -10.53 10.60 1.23
CA ASP A 45 -9.89 9.93 0.10
C ASP A 45 -8.48 10.46 -0.17
N ALA A 46 -7.63 9.62 -0.76
CA ALA A 46 -6.32 9.99 -1.28
C ALA A 46 -6.28 9.87 -2.82
N SER A 47 -5.67 10.86 -3.47
CA SER A 47 -5.44 10.82 -4.91
C SER A 47 -4.33 9.82 -5.28
N GLN A 48 -3.83 9.91 -6.51
CA GLN A 48 -2.84 8.98 -7.04
C GLN A 48 -1.53 9.02 -6.24
N ALA A 49 -0.79 7.90 -6.29
CA ALA A 49 0.56 7.79 -5.73
C ALA A 49 0.66 7.97 -4.20
N ALA A 50 -0.42 7.73 -3.46
CA ALA A 50 -0.38 7.73 -2.00
C ALA A 50 0.68 6.74 -1.48
N GLY A 51 1.58 7.19 -0.61
CA GLY A 51 2.68 6.39 -0.05
C GLY A 51 3.75 5.98 -1.05
N ALA A 52 3.83 6.63 -2.22
CA ALA A 52 4.83 6.31 -3.24
C ALA A 52 6.25 6.36 -2.67
N THR A 53 7.09 5.39 -3.00
CA THR A 53 8.51 5.32 -2.61
C THR A 53 8.81 5.33 -1.10
N ALA A 54 7.81 5.33 -0.23
CA ALA A 54 8.01 5.45 1.21
C ALA A 54 8.78 4.26 1.79
N HIS A 55 9.74 4.56 2.64
CA HIS A 55 10.71 3.64 3.22
C HIS A 55 10.24 3.05 4.56
N GLY A 56 9.28 3.68 5.23
CA GLY A 56 8.80 3.21 6.52
C GLY A 56 7.69 4.06 7.11
N GLY A 57 7.26 3.68 8.31
CA GLY A 57 6.10 4.27 8.98
C GLY A 57 4.78 3.74 8.44
N MET A 58 3.69 4.42 8.79
CA MET A 58 2.34 3.98 8.46
C MET A 58 1.50 5.10 7.83
N LEU A 59 0.86 4.79 6.71
CA LEU A 59 -0.15 5.62 6.06
C LEU A 59 -1.51 4.93 6.17
N ARG A 60 -2.45 5.55 6.87
CA ARG A 60 -3.84 5.11 6.98
C ARG A 60 -4.75 6.04 6.18
N ILE A 61 -5.61 5.47 5.35
CA ILE A 61 -6.61 6.19 4.55
C ILE A 61 -7.97 5.59 4.85
N ASP A 62 -8.91 6.39 5.37
CA ASP A 62 -10.24 5.92 5.74
C ASP A 62 -11.21 5.84 4.56
N GLY A 63 -10.95 6.59 3.48
CA GLY A 63 -11.63 6.46 2.19
C GLY A 63 -10.88 5.55 1.22
N ASN A 64 -10.92 5.92 -0.05
CA ASN A 64 -10.28 5.23 -1.17
C ASN A 64 -8.92 5.85 -1.49
N ALA A 65 -8.05 5.06 -2.13
CA ALA A 65 -6.86 5.57 -2.80
C ALA A 65 -6.97 5.38 -4.32
N SER A 66 -6.57 6.39 -5.09
CA SER A 66 -6.61 6.28 -6.55
C SER A 66 -5.48 5.38 -7.09
N ALA A 67 -5.13 5.53 -8.37
CA ALA A 67 -4.12 4.72 -9.03
C ALA A 67 -2.74 4.82 -8.36
N ARG A 68 -1.94 3.75 -8.53
CA ARG A 68 -0.53 3.71 -8.10
C ARG A 68 -0.33 3.92 -6.60
N CYS A 69 -1.32 3.58 -5.77
CA CYS A 69 -1.13 3.59 -4.31
C CYS A 69 0.02 2.64 -3.94
N GLY A 70 1.00 3.12 -3.19
CA GLY A 70 2.20 2.36 -2.81
C GLY A 70 3.17 2.05 -3.96
N ILE A 71 3.12 2.79 -5.08
CA ILE A 71 4.09 2.61 -6.17
C ILE A 71 5.53 2.73 -5.65
N SER A 72 6.36 1.75 -5.99
CA SER A 72 7.75 1.64 -5.59
C SER A 72 7.97 1.72 -4.07
N MET A 73 7.00 1.31 -3.23
CA MET A 73 7.14 1.29 -1.77
C MET A 73 8.34 0.45 -1.30
N LYS A 74 9.02 0.91 -0.23
CA LYS A 74 10.30 0.36 0.26
C LYS A 74 10.30 0.08 1.77
N GLY A 75 9.12 -0.18 2.35
CA GLY A 75 9.00 -0.57 3.75
C GLY A 75 7.82 0.05 4.50
N VAL A 76 7.08 0.96 3.89
CA VAL A 76 5.87 1.56 4.48
C VAL A 76 4.75 0.52 4.69
N ASP A 77 3.97 0.71 5.75
CA ASP A 77 2.68 0.06 5.95
C ASP A 77 1.56 0.99 5.47
N ILE A 78 0.83 0.60 4.42
CA ILE A 78 -0.30 1.37 3.89
C ILE A 78 -1.58 0.60 4.19
N ILE A 79 -2.54 1.26 4.83
CA ILE A 79 -3.88 0.71 5.12
C ILE A 79 -4.92 1.60 4.45
N VAL A 80 -5.73 1.00 3.58
CA VAL A 80 -6.84 1.67 2.89
C VAL A 80 -8.14 0.98 3.26
N LYS A 81 -9.05 1.70 3.94
CA LYS A 81 -10.35 1.16 4.32
C LYS A 81 -11.33 1.05 3.15
N GLY A 82 -11.17 1.87 2.12
CA GLY A 82 -11.88 1.77 0.86
C GLY A 82 -11.16 0.87 -0.14
N SER A 83 -11.34 1.20 -1.41
CA SER A 83 -10.72 0.52 -2.55
C SER A 83 -9.47 1.25 -3.04
N ILE A 84 -8.62 0.53 -3.80
CA ILE A 84 -7.43 1.06 -4.46
C ILE A 84 -7.55 1.02 -5.98
N GLY A 85 -6.98 2.03 -6.65
CA GLY A 85 -6.99 2.13 -8.12
C GLY A 85 -6.02 1.17 -8.82
N HIS A 86 -5.97 1.28 -10.16
CA HIS A 86 -5.09 0.49 -11.02
C HIS A 86 -3.60 0.72 -10.71
N MET A 87 -2.76 -0.26 -11.03
CA MET A 87 -1.30 -0.23 -10.86
C MET A 87 -0.82 0.06 -9.43
N SER A 88 -1.66 -0.20 -8.43
CA SER A 88 -1.26 -0.09 -7.03
C SER A 88 -0.21 -1.14 -6.69
N ALA A 89 0.75 -0.76 -5.85
CA ALA A 89 1.97 -1.51 -5.55
C ALA A 89 2.85 -1.86 -6.77
N PHE A 90 2.75 -1.12 -7.88
CA PHE A 90 3.67 -1.26 -9.00
C PHE A 90 5.12 -1.07 -8.52
N MET A 91 6.01 -2.02 -8.82
CA MET A 91 7.40 -2.07 -8.33
C MET A 91 7.55 -2.08 -6.80
N GLY A 92 6.55 -2.57 -6.05
CA GLY A 92 6.60 -2.63 -4.59
C GLY A 92 7.77 -3.50 -4.09
N GLN A 93 8.72 -2.89 -3.39
CA GLN A 93 9.97 -3.54 -2.97
C GLN A 93 9.85 -4.24 -1.63
N SER A 94 9.25 -3.57 -0.65
CA SER A 94 9.01 -4.11 0.70
C SER A 94 7.92 -3.30 1.41
N GLY A 95 7.48 -3.76 2.58
CA GLY A 95 6.36 -3.19 3.32
C GLY A 95 5.06 -3.94 3.09
N ASN A 96 3.94 -3.33 3.51
CA ASN A 96 2.62 -3.96 3.43
C ASN A 96 1.58 -2.99 2.84
N LEU A 97 0.76 -3.48 1.92
CA LEU A 97 -0.44 -2.78 1.45
C LEU A 97 -1.67 -3.59 1.85
N ILE A 98 -2.51 -3.04 2.75
CA ILE A 98 -3.68 -3.70 3.33
C ILE A 98 -4.93 -2.94 2.89
N VAL A 99 -5.83 -3.63 2.20
CA VAL A 99 -7.00 -3.01 1.53
C VAL A 99 -8.28 -3.72 1.93
N PHE A 100 -9.23 -2.98 2.49
CA PHE A 100 -10.50 -3.55 2.96
C PHE A 100 -11.54 -3.64 1.84
N GLY A 101 -11.43 -2.79 0.82
CA GLY A 101 -12.24 -2.82 -0.40
C GLY A 101 -11.60 -3.63 -1.53
N ASP A 102 -11.86 -3.20 -2.75
CA ASP A 102 -11.40 -3.82 -3.98
C ASP A 102 -10.06 -3.25 -4.47
N ALA A 103 -9.36 -4.03 -5.30
CA ALA A 103 -8.20 -3.59 -6.04
C ALA A 103 -8.48 -3.53 -7.55
N GLY A 104 -8.06 -2.44 -8.19
CA GLY A 104 -8.15 -2.25 -9.62
C GLY A 104 -7.23 -3.16 -10.45
N GLU A 105 -7.02 -2.78 -11.71
CA GLU A 105 -6.22 -3.55 -12.67
C GLU A 105 -4.72 -3.53 -12.32
N ALA A 106 -4.02 -4.60 -12.70
CA ALA A 106 -2.56 -4.72 -12.59
C ALA A 106 -2.02 -4.52 -11.15
N LEU A 107 -2.69 -5.10 -10.16
CA LEU A 107 -2.22 -5.07 -8.76
C LEU A 107 -0.85 -5.73 -8.65
N GLY A 108 0.11 -5.01 -8.05
CA GLY A 108 1.46 -5.52 -7.82
C GLY A 108 2.23 -5.77 -9.10
N ASP A 109 2.03 -4.99 -10.16
CA ASP A 109 2.86 -5.14 -11.36
C ASP A 109 4.36 -4.98 -11.01
N SER A 110 5.22 -5.86 -11.53
CA SER A 110 6.65 -5.91 -11.22
C SER A 110 6.97 -5.96 -9.71
N LEU A 111 6.20 -6.73 -8.93
CA LEU A 111 6.36 -6.81 -7.46
C LEU A 111 7.64 -7.54 -7.04
N TYR A 112 8.28 -7.06 -5.97
CA TYR A 112 9.37 -7.75 -5.28
C TYR A 112 8.90 -8.32 -3.92
N GLU A 113 9.40 -7.85 -2.77
CA GLU A 113 9.11 -8.47 -1.46
C GLU A 113 7.96 -7.80 -0.67
N ALA A 114 7.27 -6.80 -1.24
CA ALA A 114 6.10 -6.21 -0.61
C ALA A 114 4.96 -7.24 -0.50
N LYS A 115 4.24 -7.21 0.63
CA LYS A 115 3.10 -8.10 0.89
C LYS A 115 1.81 -7.33 0.71
N LEU A 116 0.93 -7.83 -0.15
CA LEU A 116 -0.34 -7.19 -0.43
C LEU A 116 -1.46 -8.03 0.15
N PHE A 117 -2.43 -7.39 0.79
CA PHE A 117 -3.57 -8.02 1.41
C PHE A 117 -4.84 -7.31 0.94
N VAL A 118 -5.76 -8.03 0.30
CA VAL A 118 -7.01 -7.47 -0.20
C VAL A 118 -8.17 -8.32 0.33
N ARG A 119 -9.12 -7.68 1.00
CA ARG A 119 -10.34 -8.34 1.48
C ARG A 119 -11.40 -8.46 0.38
N GLY A 120 -11.55 -7.42 -0.45
CA GLY A 120 -12.46 -7.42 -1.58
C GLY A 120 -11.93 -8.21 -2.77
N SER A 121 -12.42 -7.84 -3.95
CA SER A 121 -12.02 -8.45 -5.22
C SER A 121 -10.78 -7.77 -5.81
N VAL A 122 -9.97 -8.54 -6.55
CA VAL A 122 -8.85 -8.02 -7.35
C VAL A 122 -9.20 -8.17 -8.81
N LYS A 123 -9.26 -7.06 -9.56
CA LYS A 123 -9.68 -7.08 -10.97
C LYS A 123 -8.69 -7.81 -11.86
N SER A 124 -7.40 -7.54 -11.72
CA SER A 124 -6.32 -8.30 -12.37
C SER A 124 -4.99 -8.11 -11.64
N LEU A 125 -4.11 -9.11 -11.75
CA LEU A 125 -2.75 -9.05 -11.23
C LEU A 125 -1.81 -8.50 -12.29
N GLY A 126 -0.79 -7.78 -11.85
CA GLY A 126 0.32 -7.35 -12.70
C GLY A 126 1.36 -8.44 -12.93
N ALA A 127 2.41 -8.12 -13.70
CA ALA A 127 3.50 -9.06 -13.93
C ALA A 127 4.21 -9.41 -12.62
N ASP A 128 4.58 -10.69 -12.48
CA ASP A 128 5.25 -11.23 -11.29
C ASP A 128 4.46 -11.11 -9.98
N CYS A 129 3.15 -10.84 -10.01
CA CYS A 129 2.27 -10.90 -8.84
C CYS A 129 1.38 -12.13 -8.90
N ILE A 130 1.31 -12.89 -7.80
CA ILE A 130 0.44 -14.06 -7.67
C ILE A 130 -0.30 -14.02 -6.34
N GLU A 131 -1.48 -14.63 -6.30
CA GLU A 131 -2.13 -15.00 -5.04
C GLU A 131 -1.25 -16.03 -4.32
N LYS A 132 -1.14 -15.89 -3.00
CA LYS A 132 -0.36 -16.77 -2.13
C LYS A 132 -1.18 -17.15 -0.92
N GLU A 133 -0.83 -18.28 -0.32
CA GLU A 133 -1.46 -18.73 0.92
C GLU A 133 -1.35 -17.68 2.04
N LEU A 134 -2.47 -17.43 2.71
CA LEU A 134 -2.54 -16.67 3.96
C LEU A 134 -2.27 -17.64 5.13
N ARG A 135 -1.11 -17.47 5.75
CA ARG A 135 -0.60 -18.33 6.83
C ARG A 135 -0.75 -17.60 8.16
N ASP A 136 -0.57 -18.29 9.27
CA ASP A 136 -0.79 -17.69 10.60
C ASP A 136 0.18 -16.54 10.89
N GLU A 137 1.44 -16.60 10.43
CA GLU A 137 2.37 -15.46 10.50
C GLU A 137 1.86 -14.21 9.76
N HIS A 138 1.09 -14.40 8.68
CA HIS A 138 0.51 -13.30 7.91
C HIS A 138 -0.73 -12.72 8.63
N LYS A 139 -1.53 -13.57 9.27
CA LYS A 139 -2.67 -13.14 10.11
C LYS A 139 -2.19 -12.39 11.35
N GLN A 140 -1.09 -12.84 11.95
CA GLN A 140 -0.44 -12.16 13.06
C GLN A 140 0.08 -10.78 12.63
N LEU A 141 0.78 -10.71 11.49
CA LEU A 141 1.21 -9.45 10.89
C LEU A 141 0.03 -8.49 10.66
N LEU A 142 -1.05 -8.95 10.02
CA LEU A 142 -2.26 -8.16 9.81
C LEU A 142 -2.82 -7.62 11.13
N SER A 143 -2.96 -8.49 12.14
CA SER A 143 -3.46 -8.11 13.46
C SER A 143 -2.61 -7.01 14.10
N GLU A 144 -1.29 -7.13 14.03
CA GLU A 144 -0.35 -6.12 14.55
C GLU A 144 -0.46 -4.78 13.82
N LYS A 145 -0.53 -4.79 12.48
CA LYS A 145 -0.66 -3.57 11.68
C LYS A 145 -2.01 -2.88 11.91
N LEU A 146 -3.09 -3.65 12.00
CA LEU A 146 -4.41 -3.11 12.33
C LEU A 146 -4.42 -2.52 13.75
N ALA A 147 -3.82 -3.18 14.74
CA ALA A 147 -3.73 -2.65 16.09
C ALA A 147 -2.92 -1.34 16.14
N ALA A 148 -1.75 -1.29 15.49
CA ALA A 148 -0.91 -0.09 15.40
C ALA A 148 -1.62 1.08 14.70
N ALA A 149 -2.55 0.78 13.78
CA ALA A 149 -3.38 1.78 13.10
C ALA A 149 -4.62 2.23 13.89
N GLY A 150 -4.84 1.70 15.09
CA GLY A 150 -6.06 1.94 15.88
C GLY A 150 -7.30 1.25 15.32
N LEU A 151 -7.13 0.11 14.66
CA LEU A 151 -8.16 -0.68 13.96
C LEU A 151 -8.25 -2.13 14.49
N ALA A 152 -7.73 -2.40 15.70
CA ALA A 152 -7.81 -3.72 16.32
C ALA A 152 -9.25 -4.23 16.38
N GLY A 153 -9.48 -5.46 15.94
CA GLY A 153 -10.80 -6.11 15.96
C GLY A 153 -11.84 -5.50 15.01
N SER A 154 -11.46 -4.55 14.14
CA SER A 154 -12.40 -3.94 13.19
C SER A 154 -12.80 -4.88 12.04
N ILE A 155 -11.96 -5.86 11.71
CA ILE A 155 -12.13 -6.84 10.64
C ILE A 155 -11.51 -8.16 11.07
N ASP A 156 -12.10 -9.29 10.66
CA ASP A 156 -11.44 -10.59 10.75
C ASP A 156 -10.33 -10.70 9.70
N VAL A 157 -9.09 -10.85 10.17
CA VAL A 157 -7.91 -10.96 9.31
C VAL A 157 -7.93 -12.20 8.41
N SER A 158 -8.78 -13.19 8.71
CA SER A 158 -8.97 -14.38 7.88
C SER A 158 -9.71 -14.08 6.55
N GLU A 159 -10.40 -12.95 6.47
CA GLU A 159 -11.13 -12.51 5.27
C GLU A 159 -10.21 -11.97 4.15
N PHE A 160 -8.93 -11.73 4.44
CA PHE A 160 -7.99 -11.22 3.44
C PHE A 160 -7.44 -12.32 2.54
N LYS A 161 -7.30 -12.02 1.26
CA LYS A 161 -6.41 -12.74 0.36
C LYS A 161 -5.04 -12.09 0.35
N ARG A 162 -3.99 -12.91 0.21
CA ARG A 162 -2.61 -12.44 0.16
C ARG A 162 -2.06 -12.53 -1.25
N TYR A 163 -1.33 -11.50 -1.66
CA TYR A 163 -0.59 -11.47 -2.91
C TYR A 163 0.87 -11.12 -2.64
N GLY A 164 1.76 -11.59 -3.52
CA GLY A 164 3.20 -11.36 -3.42
C GLY A 164 3.93 -11.79 -4.68
N SER A 165 5.23 -11.47 -4.76
CA SER A 165 6.01 -11.75 -5.96
C SER A 165 6.08 -13.24 -6.31
N ALA A 166 5.95 -13.59 -7.58
CA ALA A 166 6.26 -14.93 -8.08
C ALA A 166 7.78 -15.17 -8.18
N ARG A 167 8.59 -14.14 -7.94
CA ARG A 167 10.06 -14.14 -7.95
C ARG A 167 10.66 -14.54 -9.30
N ARG A 168 9.98 -14.23 -10.40
CA ARG A 168 10.45 -14.51 -11.76
C ARG A 168 11.30 -13.38 -12.31
N LEU A 169 11.10 -12.15 -11.87
CA LEU A 169 11.86 -10.98 -12.34
C LEU A 169 13.19 -10.77 -11.60
N TYR A 170 13.57 -11.68 -10.69
CA TYR A 170 14.78 -11.58 -9.87
C TYR A 170 16.04 -11.98 -10.65
N ASN A 171 15.86 -12.76 -11.72
CA ASN A 171 16.94 -13.25 -12.55
C ASN A 171 16.85 -12.61 -13.93
N PHE A 172 17.96 -12.03 -14.38
CA PHE A 172 18.14 -11.70 -15.79
C PHE A 172 18.22 -13.02 -16.57
N HIS A 173 17.17 -13.33 -17.33
CA HIS A 173 17.25 -14.39 -18.33
C HIS A 173 17.99 -13.83 -19.56
N ILE A 174 19.17 -14.38 -19.84
CA ILE A 174 20.05 -13.99 -20.97
C ILE A 174 19.39 -14.32 -22.33
N ASP A 175 18.29 -15.08 -22.34
CA ASP A 175 17.58 -15.51 -23.55
C ASP A 175 16.93 -14.36 -24.36
N ASN A 176 16.97 -13.12 -23.88
CA ASN A 176 16.51 -11.92 -24.60
C ASN A 176 17.63 -11.14 -25.31
N VAL A 177 18.89 -11.60 -25.28
CA VAL A 177 20.01 -10.88 -25.91
C VAL A 177 20.03 -11.04 -27.43
N ASP A 178 19.44 -12.11 -27.98
CA ASP A 178 19.41 -12.38 -29.43
C ASP A 178 18.17 -11.82 -30.15
N ALA A 179 17.34 -11.01 -29.46
CA ALA A 179 16.12 -10.42 -30.00
C ALA A 179 16.24 -8.93 -30.37
N TYR A 180 17.47 -8.41 -30.50
CA TYR A 180 17.77 -7.05 -30.97
C TYR A 180 18.73 -7.09 -32.16
#